data_AF-A0A9W8PYW2-F1
#
_entry.id   AF-A0A9W8PYW2-F1
#
_cell.length_a   1.000
_cell.length_b   1.000
_cell.length_c   1.000
_cell.angle_alpha   90.00
_cell.angle_beta   90.00
_cell.angle_gamma   90.00
#
_symmetry.space_group_name_H-M   'P 1'
#
loop_
_entity.id
_entity.type
_entity.pdbx_description
1 polymer ?
#
loop_
_entity_poly.entity_id
_entity_poly.type
_entity_poly.pdbx_seq_one_letter_code
_entity_poly.pdbx_strand_id
1 'polypeptide(L)'
;MSNVITEQAPDAVDRQIGNLAKEIEQLKLQICNQFSYQTHHHVHEIPHLVDDWKEQAKNKWFEDREKKGKDHYCPLTQEEFEDFADAMIQNRETIISNLKIGNEGLKTQIEGLKQKSVEHLTGLIVERFEAFVAAREKVVVAVENEREELVEAKVQREQSEYSDYWIFKI
;
A
#
# COMPACT_ATOMS: atom_id res chain seq x y z
N MET A 1 -60.87 30.01 33.62
CA MET A 1 -59.88 28.94 33.40
C MET A 1 -58.63 29.60 32.87
N SER A 2 -57.60 29.77 33.70
CA SER A 2 -56.34 30.40 33.29
C SER A 2 -55.37 29.31 32.86
N ASN A 3 -54.96 29.34 31.58
CA ASN A 3 -53.86 28.52 31.08
C ASN A 3 -52.55 29.09 31.65
N VAL A 4 -51.93 28.36 32.57
CA VAL A 4 -50.55 28.61 33.00
C VAL A 4 -49.66 28.06 31.89
N ILE A 5 -49.13 28.96 31.06
CA ILE A 5 -47.99 28.63 30.20
C ILE A 5 -46.80 28.51 31.14
N THR A 6 -46.39 27.29 31.44
CA THR A 6 -45.09 27.03 32.08
C THR A 6 -44.01 27.48 31.10
N GLU A 7 -43.50 28.69 31.27
CA GLU A 7 -42.20 29.10 30.72
C GLU A 7 -41.17 28.10 31.23
N GLN A 8 -40.74 27.18 30.37
CA GLN A 8 -39.54 26.41 30.63
C GLN A 8 -38.37 27.40 30.63
N ALA A 9 -37.96 27.83 31.82
CA ALA A 9 -36.58 28.00 32.24
C ALA A 9 -35.54 28.15 31.09
N PRO A 10 -35.20 29.34 30.52
CA PRO A 10 -34.11 29.45 29.53
C PRO A 10 -32.81 28.73 29.98
N ASP A 11 -32.52 28.75 31.29
CA ASP A 11 -31.40 28.03 31.93
C ASP A 11 -31.40 26.50 31.78
N ALA A 12 -32.56 25.86 31.61
CA ALA A 12 -32.69 24.42 31.43
C ALA A 12 -32.43 24.02 29.96
N VAL A 13 -32.89 24.86 29.03
CA VAL A 13 -32.66 24.72 27.59
C VAL A 13 -31.18 24.97 27.28
N ASP A 14 -30.58 26.02 27.86
CA ASP A 14 -29.15 26.32 27.69
C ASP A 14 -28.24 25.22 28.26
N ARG A 15 -28.62 24.61 29.39
CA ARG A 15 -27.91 23.43 29.94
C ARG A 15 -28.06 22.20 29.04
N GLN A 16 -29.23 21.95 28.47
CA GLN A 16 -29.42 20.86 27.51
C GLN A 16 -28.60 21.08 26.24
N ILE A 17 -28.57 22.29 25.69
CA ILE A 17 -27.74 22.65 24.53
C ILE A 17 -26.26 22.47 24.86
N GLY A 18 -25.80 22.92 26.03
CA GLY A 18 -24.41 22.74 26.47
C GLY A 18 -24.00 21.27 26.65
N ASN A 19 -24.91 20.41 27.15
CA ASN A 19 -24.66 18.98 27.27
C ASN A 19 -24.65 18.28 25.90
N LEU A 20 -25.60 18.60 25.02
CA LEU A 20 -25.63 18.11 23.64
C LEU A 20 -24.37 18.49 22.85
N ALA A 21 -23.88 19.72 23.03
CA ALA A 21 -22.63 20.16 22.39
C ALA A 21 -21.43 19.31 22.83
N LYS A 22 -21.32 19.00 24.13
CA LYS A 22 -20.27 18.13 24.68
C LYS A 22 -20.39 16.69 24.17
N GLU A 23 -21.60 16.14 24.10
CA GLU A 23 -21.84 14.80 23.55
C GLU A 23 -21.44 14.72 22.07
N ILE A 24 -21.79 15.74 21.27
CA ILE A 24 -21.39 15.84 19.87
C ILE A 24 -19.87 15.91 19.72
N GLU A 25 -19.19 16.68 20.58
CA GLU A 25 -17.73 16.79 20.56
C GLU A 25 -17.05 15.45 20.92
N GLN A 26 -17.58 14.74 21.93
CA GLN A 26 -17.11 13.40 22.29
C GLN A 26 -17.31 12.38 21.17
N LEU A 27 -18.47 12.39 20.51
CA LEU A 27 -18.74 11.51 19.37
C LEU A 27 -17.80 11.81 18.18
N LYS A 28 -17.56 13.09 17.89
CA LYS A 28 -16.57 13.48 16.86
C LYS A 28 -15.18 12.95 17.19
N LEU A 29 -14.74 13.09 18.44
CA LEU A 29 -13.43 12.59 18.87
C LEU A 29 -13.32 11.07 18.73
N GLN A 30 -14.37 10.33 19.12
CA GLN A 30 -14.40 8.87 18.96
C GLN A 30 -14.29 8.44 17.50
N ILE A 31 -15.02 9.12 16.60
CA ILE A 31 -14.95 8.87 15.15
C ILE A 31 -13.54 9.14 14.62
N CYS A 32 -12.92 10.27 14.99
CA CYS A 32 -11.56 10.61 14.58
C CYS A 32 -10.54 9.56 15.03
N ASN A 33 -10.65 9.11 16.29
CA ASN A 33 -9.75 8.11 16.84
C ASN A 33 -9.90 6.75 16.14
N GLN A 34 -11.14 6.30 15.92
CA GLN A 34 -11.39 5.05 15.21
C GLN A 34 -10.88 5.12 13.76
N PHE A 35 -11.12 6.24 13.08
CA PHE A 35 -10.66 6.46 11.72
C PHE A 35 -9.13 6.44 11.62
N SER A 36 -8.45 7.11 12.56
CA SER A 36 -6.98 7.15 12.64
C SER A 36 -6.41 5.76 12.89
N TYR A 37 -6.98 5.00 13.83
CA TYR A 37 -6.56 3.64 14.13
C TYR A 37 -6.69 2.71 12.92
N GLN A 38 -7.84 2.73 12.23
CA GLN A 38 -8.04 1.90 11.03
C GLN A 38 -7.08 2.27 9.90
N THR A 39 -6.84 3.56 9.70
CA THR A 39 -5.89 4.05 8.70
C THR A 39 -4.49 3.55 8.99
N HIS A 40 -4.05 3.67 10.24
CA HIS A 40 -2.75 3.18 10.68
C HIS A 40 -2.60 1.67 10.43
N HIS A 41 -3.59 0.88 10.83
CA HIS A 41 -3.58 -0.56 10.59
C HIS A 41 -3.45 -0.89 9.10
N HIS A 42 -4.28 -0.30 8.23
CA HIS A 42 -4.21 -0.57 6.79
C HIS A 42 -2.88 -0.13 6.16
N VAL A 43 -2.29 0.97 6.63
CA VAL A 43 -0.96 1.42 6.18
C VAL A 43 0.12 0.39 6.53
N HIS A 44 0.01 -0.24 7.69
CA HIS A 44 0.94 -1.28 8.14
C HIS A 44 0.84 -2.58 7.33
N GLU A 45 -0.32 -2.88 6.73
CA GLU A 45 -0.50 -4.09 5.93
C GLU A 45 0.04 -3.98 4.49
N ILE A 46 0.36 -2.78 4.01
CA ILE A 46 0.81 -2.57 2.61
C ILE A 46 2.07 -3.38 2.26
N PRO A 47 3.12 -3.42 3.09
CA PRO A 47 4.30 -4.24 2.80
C PRO A 47 3.97 -5.73 2.69
N HIS A 48 3.12 -6.25 3.57
CA HIS A 48 2.70 -7.66 3.55
C HIS A 48 1.95 -8.02 2.28
N LEU A 49 1.05 -7.16 1.81
CA LEU A 49 0.36 -7.36 0.53
C LEU A 49 1.33 -7.40 -0.66
N VAL A 50 2.41 -6.61 -0.60
CA VAL A 50 3.44 -6.60 -1.64
C VAL A 50 4.29 -7.86 -1.59
N ASP A 51 4.62 -8.36 -0.40
CA ASP A 51 5.31 -9.63 -0.23
C ASP A 51 4.47 -10.82 -0.73
N ASP A 52 3.16 -10.83 -0.45
CA ASP A 52 2.23 -11.82 -1.00
C ASP A 52 2.23 -11.80 -2.54
N TRP A 53 2.27 -10.62 -3.17
CA TRP A 53 2.33 -10.50 -4.62
C TRP A 53 3.65 -11.02 -5.21
N LYS A 54 4.77 -10.82 -4.50
CA LYS A 54 6.06 -11.40 -4.88
C LYS A 54 6.02 -12.92 -4.81
N GLU A 55 5.47 -13.48 -3.73
CA GLU A 55 5.33 -14.93 -3.56
C GLU A 55 4.40 -15.55 -4.61
N GLN A 56 3.26 -14.93 -4.90
CA GLN A 56 2.34 -15.40 -5.92
C GLN A 56 3.00 -15.48 -7.30
N ALA A 57 3.80 -14.48 -7.68
CA ALA A 57 4.51 -14.50 -8.95
C ALA A 57 5.57 -15.62 -9.01
N LYS A 58 6.30 -15.83 -7.92
CA LYS A 58 7.26 -16.93 -7.79
C LYS A 58 6.55 -18.28 -7.93
N ASN A 59 5.49 -18.51 -7.16
CA ASN A 59 4.74 -19.77 -7.17
C ASN A 59 4.16 -20.05 -8.56
N LYS A 60 3.59 -19.03 -9.21
CA LYS A 60 3.07 -19.15 -10.57
C LYS A 60 4.15 -19.59 -11.57
N TRP A 61 5.37 -19.06 -11.47
CA TRP A 61 6.46 -19.48 -12.35
C TRP A 61 6.78 -20.98 -12.16
N PHE A 62 6.85 -21.45 -10.92
CA PHE A 62 7.07 -22.86 -10.64
C PHE A 62 5.90 -23.75 -11.07
N GLU A 63 4.65 -23.34 -10.86
CA GLU A 63 3.47 -24.05 -11.36
C GLU A 63 3.50 -24.18 -12.89
N ASP A 64 3.93 -23.14 -13.60
CA ASP A 64 4.05 -23.16 -15.06
C ASP A 64 5.20 -24.07 -15.53
N ARG A 65 6.26 -24.22 -14.72
CA ARG A 65 7.32 -25.20 -14.93
C ARG A 65 6.86 -26.64 -14.68
N GLU A 66 6.08 -26.88 -13.62
CA GLU A 66 5.48 -28.18 -13.32
C GLU A 66 4.54 -28.66 -14.42
N LYS A 67 3.72 -27.75 -15.00
CA LYS A 67 2.86 -28.05 -16.15
C LYS A 67 3.66 -28.51 -17.38
N LYS A 68 4.94 -28.15 -17.49
CA LYS A 68 5.87 -28.62 -18.53
C LYS A 68 6.55 -29.95 -18.18
N GLY A 69 6.14 -30.60 -17.08
CA GLY A 69 6.64 -31.90 -16.65
C GLY A 69 7.94 -31.85 -15.83
N LYS A 70 8.31 -30.68 -15.28
CA LYS A 70 9.51 -30.49 -14.47
C LYS A 70 9.16 -30.26 -13.01
N ASP A 71 9.61 -31.16 -12.14
CA ASP A 71 9.38 -31.10 -10.69
C ASP A 71 9.94 -29.80 -10.08
N HIS A 72 9.16 -29.16 -9.21
CA HIS A 72 9.50 -27.99 -8.40
C HIS A 72 10.88 -28.08 -7.74
N TYR A 73 11.21 -29.27 -7.21
CA TYR A 73 12.42 -29.49 -6.40
C TYR A 73 13.64 -29.87 -7.24
N CYS A 74 13.47 -30.09 -8.55
CA CYS A 74 14.60 -30.32 -9.44
C CYS A 74 15.42 -29.03 -9.63
N PRO A 75 16.75 -29.09 -9.55
CA PRO A 75 17.62 -27.95 -9.83
C PRO A 75 17.26 -27.28 -11.16
N LEU A 76 17.33 -25.95 -11.17
CA LEU A 76 17.14 -25.18 -12.39
C LEU A 76 18.34 -25.36 -13.32
N THR A 77 18.09 -25.53 -14.61
CA THR A 77 19.15 -25.31 -15.62
C THR A 77 19.54 -23.84 -15.63
N GLN A 78 20.64 -23.51 -16.29
CA GLN A 78 21.06 -22.11 -16.45
C GLN A 78 19.99 -21.28 -17.16
N GLU A 79 19.48 -21.75 -18.29
CA GLU A 79 18.39 -21.09 -19.04
C GLU A 79 17.13 -20.89 -18.18
N GLU A 80 16.77 -21.90 -17.37
CA GLU A 80 15.63 -21.78 -16.46
C GLU A 80 15.87 -20.77 -15.33
N PHE A 81 17.11 -20.68 -14.85
CA PHE A 81 17.46 -19.68 -13.85
C PHE A 81 17.41 -18.26 -14.44
N GLU A 82 17.89 -18.06 -15.66
CA GLU A 82 17.83 -16.78 -16.36
C GLU A 82 16.37 -16.35 -16.60
N ASP A 83 15.52 -17.27 -17.11
CA ASP A 83 14.09 -17.04 -17.27
C ASP A 83 13.39 -16.72 -15.94
N PHE A 84 13.75 -17.44 -14.87
CA PHE A 84 13.25 -17.15 -13.53
C PHE A 84 13.66 -15.75 -13.05
N ALA A 85 14.92 -15.36 -13.24
CA ALA A 85 15.41 -14.04 -12.86
C ALA A 85 14.68 -12.94 -13.62
N ASP A 86 14.48 -13.10 -14.92
CA ASP A 86 13.72 -12.14 -15.75
C ASP A 86 12.26 -12.04 -15.31
N ALA A 87 11.61 -13.16 -15.02
CA ALA A 87 10.26 -13.17 -14.47
C ALA A 87 10.17 -12.45 -13.12
N MET A 88 11.17 -12.61 -12.25
CA MET A 88 11.22 -11.91 -10.96
C MET A 88 11.43 -10.40 -11.14
N ILE A 89 12.31 -9.98 -12.04
CA ILE A 89 12.54 -8.56 -12.38
C ILE A 89 11.25 -7.94 -12.91
N GLN A 90 10.61 -8.58 -13.89
CA GLN A 90 9.36 -8.12 -14.49
C GLN A 90 8.23 -8.03 -13.44
N ASN A 91 8.18 -8.96 -12.49
CA ASN A 91 7.25 -8.89 -11.37
C ASN A 91 7.47 -7.62 -10.53
N ARG A 92 8.71 -7.27 -10.17
CA ARG A 92 9.00 -6.05 -9.39
C ARG A 92 8.62 -4.80 -10.18
N GLU A 93 8.94 -4.76 -11.47
CA GLU A 93 8.52 -3.65 -12.36
C GLU A 93 7.00 -3.48 -12.40
N THR A 94 6.26 -4.59 -12.46
CA THR A 94 4.79 -4.58 -12.45
C THR A 94 4.25 -4.06 -11.12
N ILE A 95 4.80 -4.51 -9.99
CA ILE A 95 4.44 -4.03 -8.65
C ILE A 95 4.68 -2.52 -8.54
N ILE A 96 5.88 -2.05 -8.92
CA ILE A 96 6.25 -0.63 -8.89
C ILE A 96 5.26 0.20 -9.72
N SER A 97 5.00 -0.23 -10.96
CA SER A 97 4.07 0.47 -11.86
C SER A 97 2.67 0.58 -11.27
N ASN A 98 2.12 -0.53 -10.75
CA ASN A 98 0.80 -0.55 -10.15
C ASN A 98 0.70 0.34 -8.91
N LEU A 99 1.72 0.34 -8.05
CA LEU A 99 1.76 1.20 -6.86
C LEU A 99 1.83 2.68 -7.26
N LYS A 100 2.66 3.04 -8.25
CA LYS A 100 2.77 4.42 -8.75
C LYS A 100 1.46 4.90 -9.36
N ILE A 101 0.83 4.12 -10.23
CA ILE A 101 -0.49 4.44 -10.80
C ILE A 101 -1.54 4.61 -9.71
N GLY A 102 -1.56 3.70 -8.72
CA GLY A 102 -2.47 3.80 -7.58
C GLY A 102 -2.25 5.08 -6.76
N ASN A 103 -1.00 5.51 -6.58
CA ASN A 103 -0.65 6.74 -5.88
C ASN A 103 -1.13 7.99 -6.62
N GLU A 104 -0.98 8.06 -7.94
CA GLU A 104 -1.49 9.18 -8.73
C GLU A 104 -3.03 9.27 -8.66
N GLY A 105 -3.72 8.13 -8.65
CA GLY A 105 -5.16 8.07 -8.42
C GLY A 105 -5.57 8.63 -7.04
N LEU A 106 -4.81 8.31 -5.98
CA LEU A 106 -5.05 8.84 -4.64
C LEU A 106 -4.76 10.36 -4.57
N LYS A 107 -3.66 10.82 -5.17
CA LYS A 107 -3.31 12.26 -5.25
C LYS A 107 -4.40 13.07 -5.94
N THR A 108 -4.93 12.56 -7.06
CA THR A 108 -6.06 13.19 -7.76
C THR A 108 -7.30 13.29 -6.88
N GLN A 109 -7.61 12.25 -6.11
CA GLN A 109 -8.73 12.26 -5.16
C GLN A 109 -8.51 13.27 -4.03
N ILE A 110 -7.29 13.36 -3.49
CA ILE A 110 -6.92 14.34 -2.46
C ILE A 110 -7.17 15.77 -2.98
N GLU A 111 -6.69 16.10 -4.17
CA GLU A 111 -6.90 17.42 -4.77
C GLU A 111 -8.39 17.74 -4.96
N GLY A 112 -9.16 16.78 -5.48
CA GLY A 112 -10.60 16.93 -5.66
C GLY A 112 -11.35 17.15 -4.34
N LEU A 113 -10.92 16.49 -3.26
CA LEU A 113 -11.48 16.66 -1.91
C LEU A 113 -11.12 18.03 -1.32
N LYS A 114 -9.86 18.48 -1.47
CA LYS A 114 -9.40 19.79 -1.01
C LYS A 114 -10.17 20.95 -1.67
N GLN A 115 -10.50 20.82 -2.95
CA GLN A 115 -11.24 21.84 -3.70
C GLN A 115 -12.74 21.93 -3.33
N LYS A 116 -13.33 20.85 -2.82
CA LYS A 116 -14.77 20.73 -2.49
C LYS A 116 -15.06 20.70 -0.99
N SER A 117 -14.08 21.01 -0.16
CA SER A 117 -14.13 20.80 1.29
C SER A 117 -15.20 21.66 1.98
N VAL A 118 -16.31 21.03 2.39
CA VAL A 118 -17.37 21.66 3.21
C VAL A 118 -17.37 21.16 4.66
N GLU A 119 -16.69 20.06 5.02
CA GLU A 119 -16.86 19.41 6.33
C GLU A 119 -15.62 18.71 6.91
N HIS A 120 -15.64 18.46 8.22
CA HIS A 120 -14.57 17.83 9.03
C HIS A 120 -14.19 16.42 8.56
N LEU A 121 -15.14 15.64 8.03
CA LEU A 121 -14.88 14.29 7.49
C LEU A 121 -13.99 14.31 6.24
N THR A 122 -14.03 15.39 5.45
CA THR A 122 -13.17 15.56 4.27
C THR A 122 -11.70 15.63 4.66
N GLY A 123 -11.38 16.29 5.78
CA GLY A 123 -10.01 16.37 6.31
C GLY A 123 -9.44 15.00 6.68
N LEU A 124 -10.21 14.19 7.41
CA LEU A 124 -9.80 12.83 7.79
C LEU A 124 -9.57 11.94 6.57
N ILE A 125 -10.45 12.00 5.57
CA ILE A 125 -10.28 11.20 4.33
C ILE A 125 -9.00 11.61 3.59
N VAL A 126 -8.72 12.90 3.51
CA VAL A 126 -7.47 13.43 2.92
C VAL A 126 -6.25 12.89 3.68
N GLU A 127 -6.23 13.00 5.00
CA GLU A 127 -5.14 12.48 5.83
C GLU A 127 -4.90 10.98 5.62
N ARG A 128 -5.99 10.20 5.49
CA ARG A 128 -5.89 8.77 5.16
C ARG A 128 -5.24 8.54 3.81
N PHE A 129 -5.67 9.23 2.77
CA PHE A 129 -5.09 9.06 1.44
C PHE A 129 -3.63 9.50 1.40
N GLU A 130 -3.26 10.58 2.09
CA GLU A 130 -1.88 11.03 2.21
C GLU A 130 -1.01 9.97 2.93
N ALA A 131 -1.53 9.36 4.01
CA ALA A 131 -0.84 8.28 4.70
C ALA A 131 -0.64 7.04 3.81
N PHE A 132 -1.65 6.66 3.02
CA PHE A 132 -1.53 5.57 2.05
C PHE A 132 -0.48 5.86 0.97
N VAL A 133 -0.48 7.07 0.40
CA VAL A 133 0.51 7.48 -0.61
C VAL A 133 1.91 7.39 -0.03
N ALA A 134 2.16 7.99 1.14
CA ALA A 134 3.47 7.99 1.78
C ALA A 134 3.97 6.57 2.10
N ALA A 135 3.09 5.68 2.56
CA ALA A 135 3.44 4.30 2.84
C ALA A 135 3.79 3.52 1.57
N ARG A 136 2.99 3.68 0.50
CA ARG A 136 3.24 3.05 -0.79
C ARG A 136 4.52 3.56 -1.45
N GLU A 137 4.82 4.86 -1.34
CA GLU A 137 6.07 5.44 -1.85
C GLU A 137 7.31 4.81 -1.19
N LYS A 138 7.27 4.55 0.12
CA LYS A 138 8.35 3.81 0.81
C LYS A 138 8.51 2.39 0.26
N VAL A 139 7.40 1.69 0.03
CA VAL A 139 7.43 0.33 -0.53
C VAL A 139 7.92 0.34 -1.98
N VAL A 140 7.55 1.34 -2.79
CA VAL A 140 8.07 1.52 -4.15
C VAL A 140 9.59 1.59 -4.13
N VAL A 141 10.18 2.42 -3.27
CA VAL A 141 11.64 2.53 -3.16
C VAL A 141 12.27 1.20 -2.75
N ALA A 142 11.68 0.48 -1.79
CA ALA A 142 12.19 -0.83 -1.39
C ALA A 142 12.16 -1.84 -2.55
N VAL A 143 11.07 -1.88 -3.32
CA VAL A 143 10.91 -2.78 -4.47
C VAL A 143 11.81 -2.37 -5.65
N GLU A 144 12.09 -1.08 -5.83
CA GLU A 144 13.08 -0.57 -6.79
C GLU A 144 14.48 -1.08 -6.46
N ASN A 145 14.90 -1.00 -5.19
CA ASN A 145 16.18 -1.55 -4.74
C ASN A 145 16.25 -3.07 -4.96
N GLU A 146 15.20 -3.83 -4.58
CA GLU A 146 15.14 -5.28 -4.84
C GLU A 146 15.27 -5.62 -6.33
N ARG A 147 14.66 -4.82 -7.21
CA ARG A 147 14.77 -4.98 -8.67
C ARG A 147 16.21 -4.75 -9.12
N GLU A 148 16.85 -3.68 -8.64
CA GLU A 148 18.25 -3.36 -8.96
C GLU A 148 19.19 -4.49 -8.52
N GLU A 149 19.03 -5.01 -7.31
CA GLU A 149 19.79 -6.16 -6.81
C GLU A 149 19.64 -7.40 -7.69
N LEU A 150 18.42 -7.69 -8.17
CA LEU A 150 18.18 -8.81 -9.10
C LEU A 150 18.88 -8.60 -10.44
N VAL A 151 18.86 -7.38 -10.98
CA VAL A 151 19.55 -7.03 -12.24
C VAL A 151 21.06 -7.13 -12.06
N GLU A 152 21.61 -6.62 -10.97
CA GLU A 152 23.04 -6.70 -10.67
C GLU A 152 23.49 -8.15 -10.51
N ALA A 153 22.74 -8.98 -9.77
CA ALA A 153 23.03 -10.39 -9.61
C ALA A 153 23.04 -11.14 -10.96
N LYS A 154 22.12 -10.80 -11.86
CA LYS A 154 22.09 -11.34 -13.22
C LYS A 154 23.35 -10.95 -14.01
N VAL A 155 23.70 -9.67 -14.02
CA VAL A 155 24.88 -9.15 -14.74
C VAL A 155 26.19 -9.73 -14.20
N GLN A 156 26.34 -9.84 -12.89
CA GLN A 156 27.54 -10.43 -12.27
C GLN A 156 27.74 -11.89 -12.67
N ARG A 157 26.65 -12.68 -12.77
CA ARG A 157 26.73 -14.05 -13.25
C ARG A 157 27.19 -14.14 -14.69
N GLU A 158 26.58 -13.35 -15.58
CA GLU A 158 26.97 -13.30 -16.99
C GLU A 158 28.48 -13.01 -17.10
N GLN A 159 28.98 -12.01 -16.36
CA GLN A 159 30.41 -11.66 -16.36
C GLN A 159 31.32 -12.79 -15.82
N SER A 160 30.89 -13.51 -14.79
CA SER A 160 31.64 -14.63 -14.23
C SER A 160 31.72 -15.83 -15.18
N GLU A 161 30.65 -16.12 -15.92
CA GLU A 161 30.64 -17.18 -16.93
C GLU A 161 31.50 -16.81 -18.14
N TYR A 162 31.50 -15.55 -18.57
CA TYR A 162 32.41 -15.10 -19.63
C TYR A 162 33.88 -15.11 -19.19
N SER A 163 34.20 -14.88 -17.91
CA SER A 163 35.58 -14.93 -17.39
C SER A 163 36.23 -16.30 -17.56
N ASP A 164 35.49 -17.39 -17.37
CA ASP A 164 36.00 -18.76 -17.51
C ASP A 164 36.33 -19.13 -18.97
N TYR A 165 35.73 -18.46 -19.95
CA TYR A 165 36.03 -18.66 -21.37
C TYR A 165 37.30 -17.94 -21.85
N TRP A 166 37.87 -17.00 -21.07
CA TRP A 166 39.08 -16.25 -21.47
C TRP A 166 40.39 -16.77 -20.86
N ILE A 167 40.35 -17.79 -19.98
CA ILE A 167 41.57 -18.34 -19.33
C ILE A 167 42.39 -19.29 -20.23
N PHE A 168 41.91 -19.66 -21.42
CA PHE A 168 42.70 -20.43 -22.40
C PHE A 168 42.90 -19.69 -23.73
N LYS A 169 43.67 -18.60 -23.71
CA LYS A 169 44.43 -18.13 -24.89
C LYS A 169 45.71 -17.41 -24.46
N ILE A 170 46.73 -18.17 -24.04
CA ILE A 170 48.17 -17.97 -24.38
C ILE A 170 48.81 -19.35 -24.48
#